data_AF-A0A235IBV7-F1
#
_entry.id   AF-A0A235IBV7-F1
#
_cell.length_a   1.000
_cell.length_b   1.000
_cell.length_c   1.000
_cell.angle_alpha   90.00
_cell.angle_beta   90.00
_cell.angle_gamma   90.00
#
_symmetry.space_group_name_H-M   'P 1'
#
loop_
_entity.id
_entity.type
_entity.pdbx_description
1 polymer ?
#
loop_
_entity_poly.entity_id
_entity_poly.type
_entity_poly.pdbx_seq_one_letter_code
_entity_poly.pdbx_strand_id
1 'polypeptide(L)'
;MKSLSEEISIKLKIYKRSYTEYTKCLIRGREVVLDGRPEEKVRQIFIYFMINKSGLFPNEIDIKVESNNHDIELYKTVKNKYFKPYHPPLMIVEVKREEEDLQNHEEQIERYLKKSGSEIGILYNYHEIIAYTKKDAVFTSNYLNSLKDIPPLILQNSNKLEKDILEFEKAVNGSFDSFIYLVKKYGEYKLNTITFRLKGEQLPVSGTFFESQDHQVNYLRNGKKRQSLNSQDFEKLVSIIY
;
A
#
# COMPACT_ATOMS: atom_id res chain seq x y z
N MET A 1 9.79 -22.27 -19.87
CA MET A 1 10.41 -21.36 -18.88
C MET A 1 11.70 -21.99 -18.39
N LYS A 2 12.70 -21.20 -17.98
CA LYS A 2 13.83 -21.74 -17.21
C LYS A 2 13.33 -22.32 -15.89
N SER A 3 14.05 -23.25 -15.29
CA SER A 3 13.71 -23.71 -13.94
C SER A 3 13.85 -22.56 -12.93
N LEU A 4 13.12 -22.62 -11.82
CA LEU A 4 13.21 -21.61 -10.75
C LEU A 4 14.66 -21.49 -10.24
N SER A 5 15.35 -22.62 -10.09
CA SER A 5 16.75 -22.67 -9.64
C SER A 5 17.70 -21.95 -10.61
N GLU A 6 17.53 -22.12 -11.92
CA GLU A 6 18.32 -21.40 -12.93
C GLU A 6 18.06 -19.89 -12.87
N GLU A 7 16.80 -19.47 -12.81
CA GLU A 7 16.44 -18.05 -12.70
C GLU A 7 17.06 -17.40 -11.45
N ILE A 8 17.03 -18.11 -10.32
CA ILE A 8 17.62 -17.64 -9.06
C ILE A 8 19.12 -17.46 -9.19
N SER A 9 19.83 -18.43 -9.78
CA SER A 9 21.28 -18.34 -9.99
C SER A 9 21.69 -17.16 -10.88
N ILE A 10 20.83 -16.77 -11.84
CA ILE A 10 21.10 -15.68 -12.78
C ILE A 10 20.75 -14.32 -12.17
N LYS A 11 19.63 -14.24 -11.44
CA LYS A 11 19.06 -12.96 -10.98
C LYS A 11 19.52 -12.55 -9.59
N LEU A 12 19.76 -13.52 -8.71
CA LEU A 12 20.09 -13.27 -7.31
C LEU A 12 21.59 -13.44 -7.07
N LYS A 13 22.13 -12.62 -6.17
CA LYS A 13 23.52 -12.77 -5.70
C LYS A 13 23.55 -13.83 -4.61
N ILE A 14 23.67 -15.09 -5.02
CA ILE A 14 23.75 -16.24 -4.10
C ILE A 14 25.19 -16.45 -3.65
N TYR A 15 25.38 -16.73 -2.37
CA TYR A 15 26.65 -17.17 -1.80
C TYR A 15 26.41 -18.30 -0.79
N LYS A 16 27.46 -19.08 -0.50
CA LYS A 16 27.39 -20.23 0.40
C LYS A 16 28.15 -19.95 1.69
N ARG A 17 27.56 -20.31 2.83
CA ARG A 17 28.22 -20.36 4.13
C ARG A 17 27.89 -21.71 4.78
N SER A 18 28.91 -22.49 5.09
CA SER A 18 28.76 -23.84 5.68
C SER A 18 27.77 -24.73 4.90
N TYR A 19 27.92 -24.78 3.57
CA TYR A 19 27.06 -25.52 2.63
C TYR A 19 25.61 -25.05 2.51
N THR A 20 25.22 -23.97 3.21
CA THR A 20 23.90 -23.36 3.08
C THR A 20 23.94 -22.18 2.10
N GLU A 21 22.97 -22.11 1.19
CA GLU A 21 22.77 -21.01 0.25
C GLU A 21 22.01 -19.84 0.87
N TYR A 22 22.56 -18.65 0.68
CA TYR A 22 22.03 -17.39 1.13
C TYR A 22 21.94 -16.38 0.00
N THR A 23 21.01 -15.43 0.15
CA THR A 23 20.98 -14.21 -0.65
C THR A 23 20.64 -13.02 0.24
N LYS A 24 20.85 -11.80 -0.24
CA LYS A 24 20.39 -10.58 0.43
C LYS A 24 19.02 -10.20 -0.11
N CYS A 25 18.01 -10.15 0.74
CA CYS A 25 16.68 -9.69 0.33
C CYS A 25 16.75 -8.22 -0.11
N LEU A 26 16.31 -7.92 -1.34
CA LEU A 26 16.49 -6.60 -1.97
C LEU A 26 15.70 -5.49 -1.25
N ILE A 27 14.57 -5.81 -0.62
CA ILE A 27 13.76 -4.85 0.15
C ILE A 27 14.24 -4.72 1.59
N ARG A 28 14.45 -5.85 2.29
CA ARG A 28 14.78 -5.84 3.72
C ARG A 28 16.25 -5.54 4.00
N GLY A 29 17.12 -5.68 3.00
CA GLY A 29 18.56 -5.49 3.15
C GLY A 29 19.25 -6.51 4.07
N ARG A 30 18.58 -7.59 4.48
CA ARG A 30 19.11 -8.65 5.35
C ARG A 30 19.34 -9.96 4.60
N GLU A 31 20.25 -10.78 5.11
CA GLU A 31 20.50 -12.14 4.62
C GLU A 31 19.26 -13.02 4.82
N VAL A 32 18.96 -13.86 3.83
CA VAL A 32 17.90 -14.87 3.88
C VAL A 32 18.45 -16.21 3.38
N VAL A 33 18.03 -17.29 4.02
CA VAL A 33 18.37 -18.67 3.63
C VAL A 33 17.48 -19.09 2.46
N LEU A 34 18.04 -19.74 1.45
CA LEU A 34 17.28 -20.30 0.32
C LEU A 34 17.08 -21.82 0.43
N ASP A 35 18.01 -22.53 1.04
CA ASP A 35 17.92 -23.98 1.19
C ASP A 35 16.75 -24.38 2.10
N GLY A 36 15.97 -25.37 1.64
CA GLY A 36 14.77 -25.81 2.33
C GLY A 36 13.64 -24.77 2.40
N ARG A 37 13.74 -23.65 1.65
CA ARG A 37 12.75 -22.57 1.64
C ARG A 37 12.24 -22.28 0.22
N PRO A 38 11.45 -23.19 -0.38
CA PRO A 38 10.95 -23.04 -1.75
C PRO A 38 10.09 -21.78 -1.96
N GLU A 39 9.25 -21.39 -1.00
CA GLU A 39 8.49 -20.13 -1.10
C GLU A 39 9.39 -18.89 -1.09
N GLU A 40 10.47 -18.88 -0.30
CA GLU A 40 11.41 -17.73 -0.28
C GLU A 40 12.10 -17.55 -1.63
N LYS A 41 12.39 -18.65 -2.32
CA LYS A 41 12.91 -18.64 -3.69
C LYS A 41 11.94 -17.93 -4.65
N VAL A 42 10.66 -18.31 -4.63
CA VAL A 42 9.61 -17.65 -5.44
C VAL A 42 9.44 -16.17 -5.06
N ARG A 43 9.41 -15.88 -3.75
CA ARG A 43 9.30 -14.51 -3.20
C ARG A 43 10.42 -13.61 -3.72
N GLN A 44 11.67 -14.06 -3.68
CA GLN A 44 12.81 -13.25 -4.14
C GLN A 44 12.79 -13.02 -5.65
N ILE A 45 12.29 -13.96 -6.46
CA ILE A 45 12.11 -13.76 -7.90
C ILE A 45 11.04 -12.71 -8.19
N PHE A 46 9.91 -12.76 -7.48
CA PHE A 46 8.87 -11.74 -7.60
C PHE A 46 9.42 -10.35 -7.24
N ILE A 47 10.09 -10.23 -6.10
CA ILE A 47 10.70 -8.98 -5.64
C ILE A 47 11.74 -8.47 -6.65
N TYR A 48 12.59 -9.35 -7.18
CA TYR A 48 13.57 -8.97 -8.20
C TYR A 48 12.88 -8.36 -9.43
N PHE A 49 11.78 -8.96 -9.90
CA PHE A 49 11.02 -8.40 -11.02
C PHE A 49 10.46 -7.03 -10.67
N MET A 50 9.81 -6.88 -9.52
CA MET A 50 9.21 -5.61 -9.13
C MET A 50 10.24 -4.49 -9.01
N ILE A 51 11.44 -4.78 -8.49
CA ILE A 51 12.49 -3.78 -8.31
C ILE A 51 13.21 -3.46 -9.63
N ASN A 52 13.60 -4.49 -10.38
CA ASN A 52 14.58 -4.33 -11.47
C ASN A 52 13.96 -4.34 -12.87
N LYS A 53 12.69 -4.76 -13.01
CA LYS A 53 12.06 -5.01 -14.31
C LYS A 53 10.70 -4.33 -14.50
N SER A 54 9.96 -4.05 -13.43
CA SER A 54 8.63 -3.43 -13.54
C SER A 54 8.67 -1.97 -14.00
N GLY A 55 9.76 -1.24 -13.68
CA GLY A 55 9.86 0.21 -13.88
C GLY A 55 9.09 1.05 -12.85
N LEU A 56 8.39 0.43 -11.90
CA LEU A 56 7.56 1.13 -10.90
C LEU A 56 8.32 1.50 -9.63
N PHE A 57 9.22 0.63 -9.16
CA PHE A 57 9.97 0.88 -7.94
C PHE A 57 11.21 1.77 -8.22
N PRO A 58 11.57 2.72 -7.33
CA PRO A 58 10.89 3.13 -6.09
C PRO A 58 9.95 4.33 -6.29
N ASN A 59 9.68 4.72 -7.53
CA ASN A 59 9.07 6.01 -7.83
C ASN A 59 7.55 6.01 -7.68
N GLU A 60 6.91 4.90 -8.04
CA GLU A 60 5.46 4.69 -8.05
C GLU A 60 4.99 3.78 -6.94
N ILE A 61 5.82 2.82 -6.53
CA ILE A 61 5.48 1.85 -5.48
C ILE A 61 6.55 1.72 -4.41
N ASP A 62 6.07 1.49 -3.18
CA ASP A 62 6.84 0.99 -2.05
C ASP A 62 6.44 -0.47 -1.80
N ILE A 63 7.39 -1.28 -1.31
CA ILE A 63 7.19 -2.71 -1.09
C ILE A 63 7.50 -3.04 0.38
N LYS A 64 6.60 -3.78 1.04
CA LYS A 64 6.85 -4.43 2.33
C LYS A 64 6.85 -5.94 2.15
N VAL A 65 7.70 -6.63 2.92
CA VAL A 65 7.87 -8.09 2.86
C VAL A 65 7.59 -8.68 4.24
N GLU A 66 6.81 -9.75 4.30
CA GLU A 66 6.37 -10.42 5.54
C GLU A 66 5.69 -9.44 6.52
N SER A 67 4.69 -8.72 6.04
CA SER A 67 3.94 -7.68 6.77
C SER A 67 2.51 -8.14 6.99
N ASN A 68 1.96 -7.96 8.19
CA ASN A 68 0.57 -8.31 8.53
C ASN A 68 0.15 -9.76 8.19
N ASN A 69 1.09 -10.72 8.27
CA ASN A 69 0.94 -12.12 7.86
C ASN A 69 0.79 -12.35 6.35
N HIS A 70 1.07 -11.34 5.53
CA HIS A 70 1.14 -11.44 4.07
C HIS A 70 2.60 -11.53 3.63
N ASP A 71 2.86 -12.22 2.52
CA ASP A 71 4.20 -12.34 1.99
C ASP A 71 4.76 -11.03 1.47
N ILE A 72 3.98 -10.29 0.67
CA ILE A 72 4.38 -9.02 0.09
C ILE A 72 3.16 -8.08 0.02
N GLU A 73 3.36 -6.84 0.44
CA GLU A 73 2.38 -5.74 0.29
C GLU A 73 3.01 -4.64 -0.58
N LEU A 74 2.28 -4.16 -1.58
CA LEU A 74 2.68 -3.02 -2.40
C LEU A 74 1.82 -1.81 -2.03
N TYR A 75 2.45 -0.67 -1.90
CA TYR A 75 1.82 0.62 -1.59
C TYR A 75 2.18 1.63 -2.67
N LYS A 76 1.33 2.63 -2.92
CA LYS A 76 1.71 3.75 -3.80
C LYS A 76 2.71 4.63 -3.06
N THR A 77 3.81 5.00 -3.71
CA THR A 77 4.81 5.88 -3.10
C THR A 77 4.23 7.27 -2.91
N VAL A 78 4.22 7.76 -1.66
CA VAL A 78 3.74 9.11 -1.35
C VAL A 78 4.93 10.02 -1.03
N LYS A 79 5.28 10.87 -2.00
CA LYS A 79 6.45 11.76 -1.90
C LYS A 79 6.22 12.98 -0.99
N ASN A 80 4.97 13.39 -0.78
CA ASN A 80 4.65 14.53 0.06
C ASN A 80 4.81 14.18 1.55
N LYS A 81 5.79 14.80 2.23
CA LYS A 81 6.06 14.55 3.66
C LYS A 81 4.95 15.01 4.61
N TYR A 82 4.06 15.89 4.16
CA TYR A 82 2.93 16.41 4.94
C TYR A 82 1.60 15.73 4.61
N PHE A 83 1.57 14.89 3.58
CA PHE A 83 0.39 14.13 3.21
C PHE A 83 0.76 12.65 3.15
N LYS A 84 0.65 11.98 4.29
CA LYS A 84 0.90 10.54 4.44
C LYS A 84 -0.27 9.91 5.23
N PRO A 85 -1.51 10.01 4.73
CA PRO A 85 -2.61 9.33 5.38
C PRO A 85 -2.43 7.81 5.30
N TYR A 86 -3.07 7.12 6.24
CA TYR A 86 -3.28 5.68 6.15
C TYR A 86 -4.00 5.35 4.85
N HIS A 87 -3.45 4.40 4.12
CA HIS A 87 -4.09 3.80 2.96
C HIS A 87 -3.85 2.29 3.01
N PRO A 88 -4.85 1.49 2.59
CA PRO A 88 -4.66 0.05 2.46
C PRO A 88 -3.57 -0.25 1.41
N PRO A 89 -2.95 -1.44 1.45
CA PRO A 89 -2.09 -1.89 0.36
C PRO A 89 -2.80 -1.77 -0.98
N LEU A 90 -2.10 -1.26 -1.99
CA LEU A 90 -2.60 -1.26 -3.36
C LEU A 90 -2.79 -2.70 -3.86
N MET A 91 -1.84 -3.57 -3.48
CA MET A 91 -1.83 -4.97 -3.86
C MET A 91 -1.23 -5.82 -2.74
N ILE A 92 -1.82 -7.00 -2.53
CA ILE A 92 -1.24 -8.07 -1.72
C ILE A 92 -0.79 -9.18 -2.66
N VAL A 93 0.41 -9.71 -2.43
CA VAL A 93 0.92 -10.88 -3.14
C VAL A 93 1.17 -11.96 -2.12
N GLU A 94 0.58 -13.12 -2.37
CA GLU A 94 0.79 -14.34 -1.60
C GLU A 94 1.53 -15.33 -2.51
N VAL A 95 2.68 -15.81 -2.05
CA VAL A 95 3.50 -16.75 -2.81
C VAL A 95 3.27 -18.18 -2.34
N LYS A 96 3.44 -19.12 -3.27
CA LYS A 96 3.34 -20.55 -3.04
C LYS A 96 4.55 -21.27 -3.62
N ARG A 97 4.72 -22.54 -3.26
CA ARG A 97 5.78 -23.38 -3.81
C ARG A 97 5.47 -23.71 -5.26
N GLU A 98 6.50 -24.00 -6.05
CA GLU A 98 6.35 -24.21 -7.51
C GLU A 98 5.43 -25.38 -7.86
N GLU A 99 5.34 -26.37 -6.97
CA GLU A 99 4.51 -27.56 -7.11
C GLU A 99 3.06 -27.39 -6.61
N GLU A 100 2.73 -26.28 -5.94
CA GLU A 100 1.39 -26.07 -5.37
C GLU A 100 0.40 -25.53 -6.42
N ASP A 101 -0.81 -26.09 -6.40
CA ASP A 101 -1.95 -25.60 -7.17
C ASP A 101 -2.53 -24.35 -6.49
N LEU A 102 -2.42 -23.21 -7.20
CA LEU A 102 -2.84 -21.90 -6.70
C LEU A 102 -4.34 -21.82 -6.40
N GLN A 103 -5.19 -22.63 -7.05
CA GLN A 103 -6.64 -22.57 -6.81
C GLN A 103 -7.00 -22.95 -5.36
N ASN A 104 -6.21 -23.83 -4.73
CA ASN A 104 -6.42 -24.22 -3.33
C ASN A 104 -6.19 -23.06 -2.32
N HIS A 105 -5.67 -21.93 -2.78
CA HIS A 105 -5.33 -20.77 -1.96
C HIS A 105 -6.23 -19.54 -2.22
N GLU A 106 -7.29 -19.69 -3.02
CA GLU A 106 -8.24 -18.62 -3.34
C GLU A 106 -8.90 -18.02 -2.07
N GLU A 107 -9.42 -18.86 -1.18
CA GLU A 107 -10.05 -18.38 0.06
C GLU A 107 -9.07 -17.61 0.96
N GLN A 108 -7.80 -18.01 0.95
CA GLN A 108 -6.75 -17.36 1.73
C GLN A 108 -6.51 -15.94 1.22
N ILE A 109 -6.29 -15.76 -0.09
CA ILE A 109 -6.05 -14.44 -0.66
C ILE A 109 -7.28 -13.55 -0.56
N GLU A 110 -8.49 -14.06 -0.79
CA GLU A 110 -9.72 -13.28 -0.62
C GLU A 110 -9.88 -12.74 0.81
N ARG A 111 -9.56 -13.57 1.82
CA ARG A 111 -9.61 -13.15 3.22
C ARG A 111 -8.63 -12.02 3.50
N TYR A 112 -7.43 -12.08 2.93
CA TYR A 112 -6.41 -11.03 3.05
C TYR A 112 -6.87 -9.72 2.39
N LEU A 113 -7.45 -9.79 1.19
CA LEU A 113 -7.99 -8.63 0.50
C LEU A 113 -9.15 -7.98 1.26
N LYS A 114 -10.10 -8.78 1.75
CA LYS A 114 -11.23 -8.31 2.57
C LYS A 114 -10.75 -7.64 3.87
N LYS A 115 -9.78 -8.24 4.57
CA LYS A 115 -9.27 -7.72 5.85
C LYS A 115 -8.45 -6.45 5.69
N SER A 116 -7.60 -6.39 4.65
CA SER A 116 -6.72 -5.25 4.41
C SER A 116 -7.43 -4.07 3.73
N GLY A 117 -8.54 -4.33 3.03
CA GLY A 117 -9.16 -3.37 2.13
C GLY A 117 -8.42 -3.20 0.80
N SER A 118 -7.45 -4.08 0.49
CA SER A 118 -6.75 -4.06 -0.79
C SER A 118 -7.67 -4.46 -1.94
N GLU A 119 -7.52 -3.80 -3.09
CA GLU A 119 -8.36 -4.03 -4.27
C GLU A 119 -7.74 -5.01 -5.26
N ILE A 120 -6.46 -5.38 -5.09
CA ILE A 120 -5.74 -6.28 -5.98
C ILE A 120 -5.02 -7.36 -5.16
N GLY A 121 -5.22 -8.64 -5.51
CA GLY A 121 -4.50 -9.77 -4.98
C GLY A 121 -3.77 -10.53 -6.07
N ILE A 122 -2.58 -11.05 -5.77
CA ILE A 122 -1.83 -11.95 -6.65
C ILE A 122 -1.51 -13.22 -5.89
N LEU A 123 -1.88 -14.37 -6.46
CA LEU A 123 -1.31 -15.66 -6.11
C LEU A 123 -0.20 -15.99 -7.11
N TYR A 124 0.97 -16.41 -6.62
CA TYR A 124 2.14 -16.65 -7.45
C TYR A 124 2.98 -17.83 -6.98
N ASN A 125 3.18 -18.83 -7.85
CA ASN A 125 4.02 -20.00 -7.59
C ASN A 125 5.20 -20.09 -8.58
N TYR A 126 5.65 -18.96 -9.15
CA TYR A 126 6.63 -18.91 -10.24
C TYR A 126 6.11 -19.33 -11.62
N HIS A 127 5.36 -20.41 -11.73
CA HIS A 127 4.82 -20.92 -13.01
C HIS A 127 3.53 -20.25 -13.45
N GLU A 128 2.66 -19.97 -12.49
CA GLU A 128 1.33 -19.43 -12.66
C GLU A 128 1.18 -18.15 -11.83
N ILE A 129 0.33 -17.27 -12.35
CA ILE A 129 -0.02 -16.01 -11.69
C ILE A 129 -1.53 -15.88 -11.80
N ILE A 130 -2.24 -15.85 -10.68
CA ILE A 130 -3.68 -15.57 -10.64
C ILE A 130 -3.87 -14.20 -10.01
N ALA A 131 -4.51 -13.29 -10.76
CA ALA A 131 -4.83 -11.95 -10.32
C ALA A 131 -6.30 -11.84 -9.91
N TYR A 132 -6.52 -11.37 -8.68
CA TYR A 132 -7.82 -11.04 -8.11
C TYR A 132 -7.99 -9.53 -8.13
N THR A 133 -9.04 -9.04 -8.76
CA THR A 133 -9.34 -7.60 -8.83
C THR A 133 -10.75 -7.33 -8.36
N LYS A 134 -10.93 -6.26 -7.59
CA LYS A 134 -12.25 -5.85 -7.09
C LYS A 134 -13.02 -5.08 -8.17
N LYS A 135 -14.18 -5.58 -8.57
CA LYS A 135 -15.13 -4.92 -9.45
C LYS A 135 -16.53 -4.99 -8.85
N ASP A 136 -17.23 -3.86 -8.75
CA ASP A 136 -18.60 -3.78 -8.22
C ASP A 136 -18.78 -4.50 -6.87
N ALA A 137 -17.80 -4.33 -5.98
CA ALA A 137 -17.70 -4.96 -4.65
C ALA A 137 -17.42 -6.47 -4.61
N VAL A 138 -17.26 -7.14 -5.77
CA VAL A 138 -16.92 -8.57 -5.88
C VAL A 138 -15.49 -8.72 -6.41
N PHE A 139 -14.76 -9.75 -5.96
CA PHE A 139 -13.46 -10.09 -6.53
C PHE A 139 -13.64 -11.03 -7.73
N THR A 140 -12.96 -10.72 -8.83
CA THR A 140 -12.89 -11.59 -10.01
C THR A 140 -11.45 -12.02 -10.24
N SER A 141 -11.23 -13.31 -10.49
CA SER A 141 -9.92 -13.89 -10.75
C SER A 141 -9.64 -14.02 -12.26
N ASN A 142 -8.38 -13.81 -12.65
CA ASN A 142 -7.89 -14.03 -14.01
C ASN A 142 -6.45 -14.55 -13.98
N TYR A 143 -6.14 -15.51 -14.86
CA TYR A 143 -4.76 -15.94 -15.08
C TYR A 143 -3.98 -14.89 -15.86
N LEU A 144 -2.79 -14.54 -15.38
CA LEU A 144 -1.86 -13.68 -16.10
C LEU A 144 -0.82 -14.53 -16.85
N ASN A 145 -0.41 -14.06 -18.03
CA ASN A 145 0.56 -14.78 -18.85
C ASN A 145 1.99 -14.54 -18.35
N SER A 146 2.24 -13.41 -17.70
CA SER A 146 3.56 -13.04 -17.21
C SER A 146 3.52 -12.01 -16.09
N LEU A 147 4.62 -11.87 -15.35
CA LEU A 147 4.80 -10.79 -14.38
C LEU A 147 4.69 -9.38 -15.01
N LYS A 148 4.90 -9.24 -16.32
CA LYS A 148 4.75 -7.96 -17.04
C LYS A 148 3.29 -7.49 -17.15
N ASP A 149 2.34 -8.37 -16.85
CA ASP A 149 0.92 -8.04 -16.84
C ASP A 149 0.48 -7.42 -15.51
N ILE A 150 1.34 -7.44 -14.47
CA ILE A 150 1.06 -6.87 -13.14
C ILE A 150 1.14 -5.34 -13.10
N PRO A 151 2.17 -4.66 -13.67
CA PRO A 151 2.27 -3.20 -13.62
C PRO A 151 1.04 -2.44 -14.16
N PRO A 152 0.39 -2.85 -15.27
CA PRO A 152 -0.85 -2.22 -15.71
C PRO A 152 -1.98 -2.24 -14.68
N LEU A 153 -2.12 -3.33 -13.90
CA LEU A 153 -3.14 -3.45 -12.84
C LEU A 153 -2.91 -2.41 -11.73
N ILE A 154 -1.64 -2.20 -11.35
CA ILE A 154 -1.23 -1.21 -10.36
C ILE A 154 -1.57 0.20 -10.84
N LEU A 155 -1.20 0.53 -12.09
CA LEU A 155 -1.35 1.88 -12.64
C LEU A 155 -2.82 2.29 -12.81
N GLN A 156 -3.71 1.37 -13.19
CA GLN A 156 -5.14 1.66 -13.35
C GLN A 156 -5.81 2.10 -12.04
N ASN A 157 -5.36 1.57 -10.90
CA ASN A 157 -5.94 1.90 -9.59
C ASN A 157 -5.32 3.16 -8.95
N SER A 158 -4.32 3.75 -9.59
CA SER A 158 -3.52 4.85 -9.04
C SER A 158 -4.23 6.23 -9.05
N ASN A 159 -5.33 6.36 -9.80
CA ASN A 159 -6.08 7.60 -10.00
C ASN A 159 -6.71 8.18 -8.72
N LYS A 160 -7.05 7.33 -7.72
CA LYS A 160 -7.71 7.79 -6.48
C LYS A 160 -6.80 8.68 -5.64
N LEU A 161 -5.52 8.31 -5.50
CA LEU A 161 -4.56 9.06 -4.66
C LEU A 161 -4.21 10.42 -5.28
N GLU A 162 -4.13 10.52 -6.61
CA GLU A 162 -3.83 11.79 -7.28
C GLU A 162 -4.90 12.84 -7.01
N LYS A 163 -6.17 12.44 -7.01
CA LYS A 163 -7.27 13.30 -6.58
C LYS A 163 -7.08 13.76 -5.13
N ASP A 164 -6.71 12.85 -4.23
CA ASP A 164 -6.53 13.20 -2.81
C ASP A 164 -5.37 14.18 -2.61
N ILE A 165 -4.27 14.03 -3.36
CA ILE A 165 -3.14 14.96 -3.35
C ILE A 165 -3.57 16.35 -3.84
N LEU A 166 -4.35 16.42 -4.94
CA LEU A 166 -4.87 17.68 -5.45
C LEU A 166 -5.79 18.37 -4.44
N GLU A 167 -6.68 17.63 -3.79
CA GLU A 167 -7.54 18.17 -2.74
C GLU A 167 -6.72 18.60 -1.51
N PHE A 168 -5.66 17.88 -1.17
CA PHE A 168 -4.72 18.30 -0.13
C PHE A 168 -4.07 19.65 -0.45
N GLU A 169 -3.56 19.83 -1.68
CA GLU A 169 -2.97 21.10 -2.11
C GLU A 169 -3.95 22.27 -2.07
N LYS A 170 -5.20 22.05 -2.52
CA LYS A 170 -6.27 23.05 -2.40
C LYS A 170 -6.55 23.41 -0.94
N ALA A 171 -6.63 22.42 -0.05
CA ALA A 171 -6.88 22.64 1.37
C ALA A 171 -5.72 23.36 2.07
N VAL A 172 -4.47 23.09 1.67
CA VAL A 172 -3.27 23.83 2.12
C VAL A 172 -3.32 25.29 1.68
N ASN A 173 -3.96 25.57 0.55
CA ASN A 173 -4.24 26.93 0.06
C ASN A 173 -5.55 27.53 0.60
N GLY A 174 -6.16 26.92 1.63
CA GLY A 174 -7.31 27.47 2.34
C GLY A 174 -8.69 27.04 1.82
N SER A 175 -8.76 26.11 0.88
CA SER A 175 -10.05 25.53 0.44
C SER A 175 -10.70 24.72 1.56
N PHE A 176 -11.79 25.23 2.13
CA PHE A 176 -12.53 24.54 3.17
C PHE A 176 -13.31 23.32 2.65
N ASP A 177 -13.81 23.37 1.41
CA ASP A 177 -14.49 22.23 0.79
C ASP A 177 -13.54 21.04 0.60
N SER A 178 -12.32 21.32 0.15
CA SER A 178 -11.27 20.30 0.03
C SER A 178 -10.86 19.76 1.40
N PHE A 179 -10.82 20.61 2.44
CA PHE A 179 -10.60 20.18 3.81
C PHE A 179 -11.71 19.22 4.29
N ILE A 180 -12.98 19.56 4.07
CA ILE A 180 -14.13 18.68 4.38
C ILE A 180 -14.00 17.34 3.64
N TYR A 181 -13.67 17.36 2.35
CA TYR A 181 -13.47 16.16 1.55
C TYR A 181 -12.45 15.21 2.20
N LEU A 182 -11.28 15.72 2.56
CA LEU A 182 -10.20 14.94 3.18
C LEU A 182 -10.57 14.48 4.59
N VAL A 183 -11.25 15.33 5.36
CA VAL A 183 -11.72 15.00 6.71
C VAL A 183 -12.73 13.85 6.66
N LYS A 184 -13.69 13.86 5.74
CA LYS A 184 -14.64 12.75 5.55
C LYS A 184 -13.94 11.45 5.19
N LYS A 185 -12.81 11.52 4.48
CA LYS A 185 -12.07 10.34 4.02
C LYS A 185 -11.09 9.78 5.04
N TYR A 186 -10.40 10.65 5.78
CA TYR A 186 -9.28 10.27 6.64
C TYR A 186 -9.48 10.60 8.11
N GLY A 187 -10.47 11.43 8.45
CA GLY A 187 -10.64 11.99 9.78
C GLY A 187 -11.58 11.22 10.70
N GLU A 188 -12.44 10.33 10.18
CA GLU A 188 -13.48 9.64 10.96
C GLU A 188 -12.90 8.84 12.14
N TYR A 189 -11.77 8.16 11.92
CA TYR A 189 -11.10 7.33 12.92
C TYR A 189 -9.80 7.95 13.41
N LYS A 190 -9.32 7.47 14.56
CA LYS A 190 -8.04 7.92 15.17
C LYS A 190 -6.78 7.46 14.43
N LEU A 191 -6.92 6.84 13.26
CA LEU A 191 -5.79 6.35 12.47
C LEU A 191 -4.94 7.52 11.97
N ASN A 192 -5.56 8.64 11.58
CA ASN A 192 -4.83 9.79 11.07
C ASN A 192 -4.90 10.96 12.05
N THR A 193 -3.80 11.69 12.14
CA THR A 193 -3.76 13.03 12.73
C THR A 193 -3.83 14.07 11.62
N ILE A 194 -4.85 14.93 11.67
CA ILE A 194 -5.02 16.05 10.74
C ILE A 194 -4.61 17.32 11.48
N THR A 195 -3.59 18.00 10.96
CA THR A 195 -3.10 19.28 11.50
C THR A 195 -3.49 20.42 10.56
N PHE A 196 -4.08 21.48 11.10
CA PHE A 196 -4.60 22.62 10.35
C PHE A 196 -4.45 23.92 11.15
N ARG A 197 -4.68 25.06 10.52
CA ARG A 197 -4.65 26.38 11.16
C ARG A 197 -6.05 26.99 11.18
N LEU A 198 -6.35 27.67 12.27
CA LEU A 198 -7.56 28.47 12.46
C LEU A 198 -7.21 29.95 12.43
N LYS A 199 -8.11 30.77 11.88
CA LYS A 199 -7.99 32.22 11.90
C LYS A 199 -8.00 32.70 13.36
N GLY A 200 -7.03 33.52 13.72
CA GLY A 200 -6.89 34.04 15.10
C GLY A 200 -6.08 33.15 16.04
N GLU A 201 -5.70 31.93 15.65
CA GLU A 201 -4.76 31.11 16.41
C GLU A 201 -3.33 31.25 15.88
N GLN A 202 -2.35 31.37 16.78
CA GLN A 202 -0.94 31.49 16.40
C GLN A 202 -0.31 30.16 16.00
N LEU A 203 -0.79 29.05 16.61
CA LEU A 203 -0.22 27.72 16.43
C LEU A 203 -1.19 26.81 15.67
N PRO A 204 -0.68 25.85 14.87
CA PRO A 204 -1.51 24.82 14.27
C PRO A 204 -2.22 23.97 15.33
N VAL A 205 -3.41 23.50 14.98
CA VAL A 205 -4.24 22.61 15.77
C VAL A 205 -4.15 21.20 15.19
N SER A 206 -3.92 20.21 16.05
CA SER A 206 -4.02 18.80 15.69
C SER A 206 -5.38 18.24 16.13
N GLY A 207 -6.10 17.64 15.19
CA GLY A 207 -7.39 17.00 15.43
C GLY A 207 -7.37 15.51 15.09
N THR A 208 -8.32 14.80 15.71
CA THR A 208 -8.68 13.39 15.46
C THR A 208 -10.19 13.22 15.61
N PHE A 209 -10.77 12.12 15.13
CA PHE A 209 -12.22 11.83 15.24
C PHE A 209 -13.07 12.98 14.73
N PHE A 210 -12.93 13.25 13.45
CA PHE A 210 -13.65 14.29 12.79
C PHE A 210 -15.02 13.79 12.33
N GLU A 211 -16.03 14.64 12.49
CA GLU A 211 -17.38 14.43 11.99
C GLU A 211 -17.80 15.70 11.24
N SER A 212 -18.30 15.55 10.01
CA SER A 212 -18.75 16.69 9.21
C SER A 212 -20.26 16.62 8.97
N GLN A 213 -20.97 17.69 9.37
CA GLN A 213 -22.40 17.89 9.14
C GLN A 213 -22.63 19.36 8.76
N ASP A 214 -23.45 19.61 7.74
CA ASP A 214 -23.94 20.96 7.39
C ASP A 214 -22.88 22.08 7.40
N HIS A 215 -21.75 21.84 6.72
CA HIS A 215 -20.63 22.80 6.58
C HIS A 215 -19.91 23.14 7.90
N GLN A 216 -20.18 22.37 8.96
CA GLN A 216 -19.43 22.37 10.20
C GLN A 216 -18.61 21.08 10.31
N VAL A 217 -17.42 21.20 10.89
CA VAL A 217 -16.53 20.08 11.18
C VAL A 217 -16.31 20.03 12.68
N ASN A 218 -16.78 18.96 13.31
CA ASN A 218 -16.51 18.62 14.70
C ASN A 218 -15.25 17.76 14.80
N TYR A 219 -14.44 17.92 15.84
CA TYR A 219 -13.21 17.16 16.02
C TYR A 219 -12.78 17.11 17.49
N LEU A 220 -11.96 16.12 17.85
CA LEU A 220 -11.25 16.10 19.13
C LEU A 220 -9.88 16.77 18.98
N ARG A 221 -9.76 17.98 19.54
CA ARG A 221 -8.49 18.70 19.62
C ARG A 221 -7.53 17.97 20.54
N ASN A 222 -6.35 17.65 20.02
CA ASN A 222 -5.31 16.87 20.71
C ASN A 222 -5.87 15.57 21.32
N GLY A 223 -6.91 15.00 20.71
CA GLY A 223 -7.59 13.78 21.18
C GLY A 223 -8.35 13.90 22.51
N LYS A 224 -8.61 15.12 23.02
CA LYS A 224 -9.18 15.34 24.36
C LYS A 224 -10.46 16.16 24.38
N LYS A 225 -10.46 17.33 23.73
CA LYS A 225 -11.57 18.30 23.84
C LYS A 225 -12.32 18.39 22.51
N ARG A 226 -13.63 18.16 22.54
CA ARG A 226 -14.50 18.34 21.38
C ARG A 226 -14.58 19.84 21.03
N GLN A 227 -14.31 20.16 19.78
CA GLN A 227 -14.40 21.49 19.20
C GLN A 227 -15.08 21.39 17.84
N SER A 228 -15.54 22.53 17.33
CA SER A 228 -16.09 22.64 15.99
C SER A 228 -15.48 23.82 15.26
N LEU A 229 -15.48 23.75 13.93
CA LEU A 229 -15.03 24.84 13.08
C LEU A 229 -15.85 24.87 11.77
N ASN A 230 -15.93 26.03 11.15
CA ASN A 230 -16.53 26.22 9.83
C ASN A 230 -15.58 26.97 8.88
N SER A 231 -16.05 27.37 7.70
CA SER A 231 -15.26 28.09 6.70
C SER A 231 -14.75 29.46 7.16
N GLN A 232 -15.45 30.11 8.09
CA GLN A 232 -15.03 31.39 8.67
C GLN A 232 -13.84 31.21 9.61
N ASP A 233 -13.79 30.10 10.35
CA ASP A 233 -12.70 29.78 11.28
C ASP A 233 -11.46 29.21 10.58
N PHE A 234 -11.65 28.45 9.49
CA PHE A 234 -10.57 27.74 8.83
C PHE A 234 -9.61 28.70 8.09
N GLU A 235 -8.30 28.56 8.34
CA GLU A 235 -7.25 29.25 7.58
C GLU A 235 -6.71 28.35 6.47
N LYS A 236 -6.17 27.18 6.84
CA LYS A 236 -5.59 26.20 5.90
C LYS A 236 -5.29 24.87 6.55
N LEU A 237 -5.17 23.83 5.73
CA LEU A 237 -4.62 22.54 6.12
C LEU A 237 -3.09 22.62 6.21
N VAL A 238 -2.48 21.87 7.13
CA VAL A 238 -1.02 21.77 7.27
C VAL A 238 -0.55 20.37 6.92
N SER A 239 -1.17 19.33 7.48
CA SER A 239 -0.76 17.94 7.22
C SER A 239 -1.86 16.92 7.54
N ILE A 240 -1.76 15.75 6.92
CA ILE A 240 -2.51 14.53 7.27
C ILE A 240 -1.49 13.40 7.37
N ILE A 241 -1.34 12.81 8.55
CA ILE A 241 -0.30 11.81 8.83
C ILE A 241 -0.91 10.64 9.62
N TYR A 242 -0.59 9.42 9.19
CA TYR A 242 -0.77 8.17 9.94
C TYR A 242 0.40 7.91 10.90
#